data_AF-A0A3D4JX85-F1
#
_entry.id   AF-A0A3D4JX85-F1
#
_cell.length_a   1.000
_cell.length_b   1.000
_cell.length_c   1.000
_cell.angle_alpha   90.00
_cell.angle_beta   90.00
_cell.angle_gamma   90.00
#
_symmetry.space_group_name_H-M   'P 1'
#
loop_
_entity.id
_entity.type
_entity.pdbx_description
1 polymer ?
#
loop_
_entity_poly.entity_id
_entity_poly.type
_entity_poly.pdbx_seq_one_letter_code
_entity_poly.pdbx_strand_id
1 'polypeptide(L)'
;MKYVLLTLISAMLLSVSWPTYGVPFFIFFALVPLLMMEHGVSKFSDYNRKSWVVFGLSYLCFVIWNVVTTGWLYGSKNPDGSHSMMAVVFPVLVNSFLYSLVFQCYHWYKNAQGTYWGLGFLIAIWMSFEKFHLGWELTWPWLNLGNVFSDYPKLIQWYDTLGATGGSFWILLINVLIFYTVRIWEAGRKRKELIKNTSIVAALIIIPMIISVVKYNNFDEKPIGSVNVLMLQPDLDPYAEKYTQDSLTIENDLLSLAERNSKTKIDYYIAPETALPGRGSISETAFEKSVILNNLKGFLAQHPGSVFATGISSHRFFTNENNLPKEA
;
A
#
# COMPACT_ATOMS: atom_id res chain seq x y z
N MET A 1 -14.59 -10.00 28.13
CA MET A 1 -14.34 -8.56 27.87
C MET A 1 -12.86 -8.22 27.68
N LYS A 2 -11.94 -8.65 28.57
CA LYS A 2 -10.49 -8.37 28.46
C LYS A 2 -9.88 -8.64 27.06
N TYR A 3 -10.17 -9.80 26.47
CA TYR A 3 -9.60 -10.19 25.17
C TYR A 3 -10.13 -9.36 24.00
N VAL A 4 -11.40 -8.97 24.04
CA VAL A 4 -12.00 -8.06 23.06
C VAL A 4 -11.34 -6.69 23.16
N LEU A 5 -11.13 -6.16 24.37
CA LEU A 5 -10.46 -4.89 24.56
C LEU A 5 -9.04 -4.88 23.96
N LEU A 6 -8.23 -5.91 24.23
CA LEU A 6 -6.91 -6.06 23.63
C LEU A 6 -6.96 -6.10 22.09
N THR A 7 -7.96 -6.79 21.55
CA THR A 7 -8.21 -6.88 20.10
C THR A 7 -8.52 -5.49 19.52
N LEU A 8 -9.42 -4.73 20.17
CA LEU A 8 -9.79 -3.39 19.72
C LEU A 8 -8.62 -2.39 19.82
N ILE A 9 -7.79 -2.49 20.86
CA ILE A 9 -6.59 -1.66 20.98
C ILE A 9 -5.63 -1.96 19.82
N SER A 10 -5.38 -3.24 19.51
CA SER A 10 -4.54 -3.61 18.36
C SER A 10 -5.11 -3.07 17.05
N ALA A 11 -6.42 -3.22 16.84
CA ALA A 11 -7.11 -2.71 15.67
C ALA A 11 -6.95 -1.20 15.51
N MET A 12 -7.14 -0.44 16.60
CA MET A 12 -6.95 1.01 16.59
C MET A 12 -5.50 1.42 16.31
N LEU A 13 -4.53 0.79 16.97
CA LEU A 13 -3.11 1.09 16.76
C LEU A 13 -2.68 0.78 15.33
N LEU A 14 -3.16 -0.32 14.76
CA LEU A 14 -3.00 -0.61 13.34
C LEU A 14 -3.63 0.53 12.54
N SER A 15 -4.93 0.78 12.65
CA SER A 15 -5.66 1.77 11.85
C SER A 15 -5.10 3.19 11.89
N VAL A 16 -4.69 3.72 13.06
CA VAL A 16 -4.19 5.10 13.18
C VAL A 16 -2.78 5.25 12.57
N SER A 17 -2.08 4.15 12.32
CA SER A 17 -0.74 4.18 11.74
C SER A 17 -0.73 4.49 10.23
N TRP A 18 -1.84 4.33 9.52
CA TRP A 18 -1.87 4.33 8.05
C TRP A 18 -2.32 5.61 7.34
N PRO A 19 -3.32 6.38 7.83
CA PRO A 19 -3.81 7.54 7.10
C PRO A 19 -2.71 8.57 6.85
N THR A 20 -2.85 9.39 5.82
CA THR A 20 -1.91 10.50 5.49
C THR A 20 -1.68 11.47 6.66
N TYR A 21 -2.69 11.63 7.53
CA TYR A 21 -2.61 12.43 8.75
C TYR A 21 -2.56 11.57 10.03
N GLY A 22 -2.20 10.29 9.88
CA GLY A 22 -2.02 9.32 10.96
C GLY A 22 -0.65 9.45 11.63
N VAL A 23 -0.39 8.53 12.56
CA VAL A 23 0.87 8.48 13.32
C VAL A 23 1.50 7.09 13.12
N PRO A 24 2.42 6.91 12.16
CA PRO A 24 2.89 5.59 11.75
C PRO A 24 3.66 4.84 12.83
N PHE A 25 4.21 5.56 13.82
CA PHE A 25 4.99 4.96 14.91
C PHE A 25 4.20 4.02 15.82
N PHE A 26 2.86 4.13 15.84
CA PHE A 26 2.02 3.17 16.58
C PHE A 26 2.13 1.74 16.02
N ILE A 27 2.55 1.58 14.77
CA ILE A 27 2.72 0.28 14.13
C ILE A 27 3.70 -0.64 14.88
N PHE A 28 4.70 -0.07 15.55
CA PHE A 28 5.67 -0.82 16.35
C PHE A 28 5.06 -1.48 17.58
N PHE A 29 3.90 -1.01 18.02
CA PHE A 29 3.18 -1.52 19.19
C PHE A 29 1.88 -2.21 18.81
N ALA A 30 1.46 -2.11 17.55
CA ALA A 30 0.11 -2.42 17.12
C ALA A 30 -0.27 -3.89 17.26
N LEU A 31 0.65 -4.82 17.03
CA LEU A 31 0.38 -6.26 17.18
C LEU A 31 0.56 -6.75 18.63
N VAL A 32 1.19 -5.97 19.51
CA VAL A 32 1.48 -6.38 20.90
C VAL A 32 0.21 -6.75 21.67
N PRO A 33 -0.88 -5.94 21.68
CA PRO A 33 -2.12 -6.32 22.35
C PRO A 33 -2.75 -7.58 21.76
N LEU A 34 -2.65 -7.79 20.44
CA LEU A 34 -3.17 -8.98 19.78
C LEU A 34 -2.40 -10.25 20.17
N LEU A 35 -1.07 -10.16 20.27
CA LEU A 35 -0.23 -11.23 20.80
C LEU A 35 -0.54 -11.53 22.27
N MET A 36 -0.79 -10.50 23.08
CA MET A 36 -1.23 -10.66 24.47
C MET A 36 -2.62 -11.31 24.57
N MET A 37 -3.53 -10.97 23.66
CA MET A 37 -4.85 -11.60 23.55
C MET A 37 -4.70 -13.08 23.26
N GLU A 38 -3.93 -13.44 22.24
CA GLU A 38 -3.73 -14.83 21.83
C GLU A 38 -3.06 -15.66 22.93
N HIS A 39 -2.01 -15.12 23.57
CA HIS A 39 -1.34 -15.78 24.68
C HIS A 39 -2.26 -15.97 25.88
N GLY A 40 -3.07 -14.95 26.19
CA GLY A 40 -4.10 -14.98 27.22
C GLY A 40 -5.14 -16.08 27.00
N VAL A 41 -5.72 -16.12 25.80
CA VAL A 41 -6.71 -17.14 25.41
C VAL A 41 -6.08 -18.53 25.44
N SER A 42 -4.92 -18.72 24.83
CA SER A 42 -4.25 -20.03 24.77
C SER A 42 -3.95 -20.60 26.17
N LYS A 43 -3.33 -19.80 27.05
CA LYS A 43 -2.77 -20.30 28.31
C LYS A 43 -3.65 -20.12 29.55
N PHE A 44 -4.51 -19.10 29.58
CA PHE A 44 -5.18 -18.68 30.82
C PHE A 44 -6.71 -18.58 30.72
N SER A 45 -7.31 -18.95 29.59
CA SER A 45 -8.77 -18.96 29.44
C SER A 45 -9.36 -20.37 29.60
N ASP A 46 -10.61 -20.40 30.04
CA ASP A 46 -11.43 -21.61 30.19
C ASP A 46 -12.29 -21.89 28.94
N TYR A 47 -11.99 -21.26 27.80
CA TYR A 47 -12.74 -21.51 26.57
C TYR A 47 -12.47 -22.92 26.03
N ASN A 48 -13.53 -23.65 25.68
CA ASN A 48 -13.42 -24.98 25.07
C ASN A 48 -12.76 -24.94 23.67
N ARG A 49 -13.12 -23.95 22.84
CA ARG A 49 -12.63 -23.81 21.45
C ARG A 49 -11.66 -22.64 21.30
N LYS A 50 -10.53 -22.69 22.00
CA LYS A 50 -9.53 -21.60 22.05
C LYS A 50 -9.08 -21.14 20.66
N SER A 51 -8.82 -22.06 19.74
CA SER A 51 -8.42 -21.76 18.36
C SER A 51 -9.46 -20.90 17.62
N TRP A 52 -10.75 -21.21 17.76
CA TRP A 52 -11.83 -20.45 17.13
C TRP A 52 -12.00 -19.07 17.75
N VAL A 53 -11.76 -18.93 19.06
CA VAL A 53 -11.76 -17.63 19.73
C VAL A 53 -10.62 -16.76 19.21
N VAL A 54 -9.41 -17.31 19.06
CA VAL A 54 -8.27 -16.59 18.49
C VAL A 54 -8.54 -16.16 17.06
N PHE A 55 -9.07 -17.05 16.22
CA PHE A 55 -9.46 -16.74 14.85
C PHE A 55 -10.51 -15.61 14.78
N GLY A 56 -11.59 -15.72 15.56
CA GLY A 56 -12.67 -14.73 15.55
C GLY A 56 -12.21 -13.35 16.02
N LEU A 57 -11.34 -13.30 17.04
CA LEU A 57 -10.79 -12.04 17.54
C LEU A 57 -9.74 -11.45 16.59
N SER A 58 -8.84 -12.25 16.01
CA SER A 58 -7.90 -11.74 15.01
C SER A 58 -8.63 -11.24 13.76
N TYR A 59 -9.70 -11.93 13.34
CA TYR A 59 -10.55 -11.50 12.23
C TYR A 59 -11.25 -10.18 12.51
N LEU A 60 -11.82 -10.01 13.70
CA LEU A 60 -12.37 -8.72 14.11
C LEU A 60 -11.31 -7.61 14.07
N CYS A 61 -10.10 -7.87 14.57
CA CYS A 61 -8.99 -6.91 14.54
C CYS A 61 -8.66 -6.48 13.11
N PHE A 62 -8.45 -7.44 12.22
CA PHE A 62 -8.04 -7.16 10.85
C PHE A 62 -9.16 -6.56 10.01
N VAL A 63 -10.43 -6.91 10.25
CA VAL A 63 -11.58 -6.25 9.63
C VAL A 63 -11.62 -4.77 10.00
N ILE A 64 -11.52 -4.42 11.28
CA ILE A 64 -11.52 -3.02 11.72
C ILE A 64 -10.32 -2.28 11.09
N TRP A 65 -9.15 -2.90 11.08
CA TRP A 65 -7.96 -2.33 10.45
C TRP A 65 -8.17 -2.04 8.96
N ASN A 66 -8.68 -3.02 8.21
CA ASN A 66 -8.96 -2.88 6.78
C ASN A 66 -10.01 -1.80 6.51
N VAL A 67 -11.16 -1.87 7.18
CA VAL A 67 -12.28 -0.90 7.00
C VAL A 67 -11.82 0.53 7.23
N VAL A 68 -11.07 0.79 8.31
CA VAL A 68 -10.64 2.16 8.64
C VAL A 68 -9.56 2.62 7.67
N THR A 69 -8.58 1.77 7.37
CA THR A 69 -7.42 2.16 6.54
C THR A 69 -7.81 2.36 5.07
N THR A 70 -8.69 1.52 4.55
CA THR A 70 -9.15 1.60 3.15
C THR A 70 -10.52 2.25 3.02
N GLY A 71 -10.95 3.03 4.03
CA GLY A 71 -12.29 3.63 4.07
C GLY A 71 -12.54 4.68 2.99
N TRP A 72 -11.50 5.26 2.42
CA TRP A 72 -11.62 6.19 1.30
C TRP A 72 -12.20 5.50 0.03
N LEU A 73 -12.05 4.18 -0.11
CA LEU A 73 -12.61 3.41 -1.23
C LEU A 73 -14.14 3.39 -1.24
N TYR A 74 -14.80 3.63 -0.10
CA TYR A 74 -16.27 3.73 -0.07
C TYR A 74 -16.79 4.90 -0.92
N GLY A 75 -15.93 5.87 -1.27
CA GLY A 75 -16.24 6.96 -2.20
C GLY A 75 -16.29 6.55 -3.67
N SER A 76 -15.79 5.36 -4.04
CA SER A 76 -15.77 4.88 -5.42
C SER A 76 -17.17 4.59 -5.95
N LYS A 77 -17.47 5.04 -7.17
CA LYS A 77 -18.79 4.87 -7.81
C LYS A 77 -18.72 3.97 -9.05
N ASN A 78 -19.82 3.30 -9.33
CA ASN A 78 -20.09 2.60 -10.57
C ASN A 78 -20.50 3.61 -11.67
N PRO A 79 -20.52 3.20 -12.96
CA PRO A 79 -20.95 4.07 -14.06
C PRO A 79 -22.39 4.62 -13.93
N ASP A 80 -23.25 3.95 -13.17
CA ASP A 80 -24.62 4.38 -12.88
C ASP A 80 -24.71 5.40 -11.72
N GLY A 81 -23.56 5.79 -11.14
CA GLY A 81 -23.47 6.71 -10.02
C GLY A 81 -23.67 6.07 -8.63
N SER A 82 -24.00 4.77 -8.55
CA SER A 82 -24.12 4.04 -7.29
C SER A 82 -22.73 3.76 -6.67
N HIS A 83 -22.65 3.54 -5.35
CA HIS A 83 -21.39 3.18 -4.71
C HIS A 83 -20.94 1.77 -5.10
N SER A 84 -19.67 1.60 -5.44
CA SER A 84 -19.08 0.30 -5.81
C SER A 84 -18.77 -0.55 -4.57
N MET A 85 -19.80 -0.85 -3.77
CA MET A 85 -19.65 -1.48 -2.45
C MET A 85 -18.95 -2.83 -2.50
N MET A 86 -19.21 -3.64 -3.54
CA MET A 86 -18.56 -4.95 -3.69
C MET A 86 -17.05 -4.82 -3.92
N ALA A 87 -16.60 -3.77 -4.61
CA ALA A 87 -15.18 -3.51 -4.81
C ALA A 87 -14.43 -3.16 -3.51
N VAL A 88 -15.16 -2.84 -2.43
CA VAL A 88 -14.58 -2.51 -1.12
C VAL A 88 -14.80 -3.62 -0.11
N VAL A 89 -16.05 -4.09 0.03
CA VAL A 89 -16.43 -5.08 1.03
C VAL A 89 -15.72 -6.41 0.79
N PHE A 90 -15.65 -6.86 -0.47
CA PHE A 90 -15.03 -8.15 -0.77
C PHE A 90 -13.53 -8.17 -0.43
N PRO A 91 -12.70 -7.22 -0.91
CA PRO A 91 -11.29 -7.20 -0.53
C PRO A 91 -11.06 -7.01 0.97
N VAL A 92 -11.85 -6.17 1.65
CA VAL A 92 -11.75 -5.98 3.11
C VAL A 92 -11.97 -7.30 3.86
N LEU A 93 -13.03 -8.05 3.54
CA LEU A 93 -13.34 -9.30 4.21
C LEU A 93 -12.32 -10.39 3.87
N VAL A 94 -11.95 -10.53 2.60
CA VAL A 94 -10.99 -11.55 2.14
C VAL A 94 -9.59 -11.28 2.70
N ASN A 95 -9.10 -10.05 2.61
CA ASN A 95 -7.77 -9.70 3.12
C ASN A 95 -7.70 -9.89 4.64
N SER A 96 -8.74 -9.47 5.37
CA SER A 96 -8.83 -9.70 6.82
C SER A 96 -8.84 -11.18 7.16
N PHE A 97 -9.54 -11.99 6.37
CA PHE A 97 -9.57 -13.44 6.54
C PHE A 97 -8.19 -14.08 6.33
N LEU A 98 -7.46 -13.65 5.30
CA LEU A 98 -6.12 -14.14 5.01
C LEU A 98 -5.13 -13.79 6.14
N TYR A 99 -5.11 -12.54 6.62
CA TYR A 99 -4.30 -12.16 7.78
C TYR A 99 -4.70 -12.95 9.05
N SER A 100 -5.99 -13.22 9.25
CA SER A 100 -6.44 -14.09 10.34
C SER A 100 -5.96 -15.51 10.21
N LEU A 101 -5.90 -16.07 8.99
CA LEU A 101 -5.34 -17.39 8.75
C LEU A 101 -3.83 -17.43 9.05
N VAL A 102 -3.07 -16.40 8.64
CA VAL A 102 -1.65 -16.26 8.99
C VAL A 102 -1.47 -16.28 10.50
N PHE A 103 -2.26 -15.49 11.22
CA PHE A 103 -2.21 -15.44 12.68
C PHE A 103 -2.69 -16.75 13.33
N GLN A 104 -3.64 -17.44 12.71
CA GLN A 104 -4.14 -18.74 13.17
C GLN A 104 -3.08 -19.83 13.01
N CYS A 105 -2.34 -19.85 11.90
CA CYS A 105 -1.19 -20.74 11.70
C CYS A 105 -0.12 -20.50 12.76
N TYR A 106 0.17 -19.23 13.08
CA TYR A 106 1.03 -18.87 14.21
C TYR A 106 0.54 -19.49 15.52
N HIS A 107 -0.74 -19.31 15.86
CA HIS A 107 -1.33 -19.84 17.09
C HIS A 107 -1.17 -21.37 17.19
N TRP A 108 -1.47 -22.10 16.12
CA TRP A 108 -1.33 -23.55 16.09
C TRP A 108 0.12 -23.98 16.27
N TYR A 109 1.05 -23.40 15.51
CA TYR A 109 2.47 -23.76 15.59
C TYR A 109 3.06 -23.44 16.96
N LYS A 110 2.73 -22.27 17.53
CA LYS A 110 3.15 -21.87 18.89
C LYS A 110 2.67 -22.85 19.95
N ASN A 111 1.45 -23.36 19.84
CA ASN A 111 0.92 -24.33 20.81
C ASN A 111 1.56 -25.72 20.66
N ALA A 112 2.03 -26.07 19.48
CA ALA A 112 2.75 -27.33 19.22
C ALA A 112 4.23 -27.28 19.65
N GLN A 113 4.94 -26.19 19.34
CA GLN A 113 6.41 -26.10 19.50
C GLN A 113 6.87 -25.18 20.64
N GLY A 114 5.97 -24.37 21.21
CA GLY A 114 6.25 -23.42 22.27
C GLY A 114 6.38 -21.97 21.79
N THR A 115 6.39 -21.04 22.75
CA THR A 115 6.28 -19.59 22.49
C THR A 115 7.44 -19.04 21.67
N TYR A 116 8.67 -19.42 21.96
CA TYR A 116 9.85 -18.89 21.26
C TYR A 116 9.83 -19.24 19.76
N TRP A 117 9.61 -20.51 19.43
CA TRP A 117 9.48 -20.98 18.05
C TRP A 117 8.24 -20.41 17.37
N GLY A 118 7.13 -20.28 18.09
CA GLY A 118 5.92 -19.63 17.59
C GLY A 118 6.14 -18.19 17.14
N LEU A 119 6.85 -17.38 17.93
CA LEU A 119 7.11 -15.98 17.58
C LEU A 119 8.04 -15.85 16.36
N GLY A 120 9.06 -16.71 16.24
CA GLY A 120 9.90 -16.77 15.03
C GLY A 120 9.09 -17.19 13.80
N PHE A 121 8.20 -18.19 13.97
CA PHE A 121 7.31 -18.64 12.91
C PHE A 121 6.32 -17.56 12.47
N LEU A 122 5.78 -16.75 13.40
CA LEU A 122 4.91 -15.61 13.07
C LEU A 122 5.56 -14.66 12.07
N ILE A 123 6.83 -14.30 12.30
CA ILE A 123 7.58 -13.44 11.37
C ILE A 123 7.71 -14.13 10.01
N ALA A 124 8.12 -15.39 9.99
CA ALA A 124 8.33 -16.13 8.74
C ALA A 124 7.03 -16.28 7.93
N ILE A 125 5.92 -16.70 8.56
CA ILE A 125 4.65 -16.91 7.87
C ILE A 125 4.03 -15.60 7.40
N TRP A 126 4.15 -14.51 8.17
CA TRP A 126 3.66 -13.19 7.76
C TRP A 126 4.43 -12.65 6.55
N MET A 127 5.77 -12.73 6.59
CA MET A 127 6.62 -12.31 5.48
C MET A 127 6.35 -13.14 4.21
N SER A 128 6.14 -14.45 4.38
CA SER A 128 5.79 -15.34 3.27
C SER A 128 4.44 -15.00 2.68
N PHE A 129 3.46 -14.67 3.53
CA PHE A 129 2.15 -14.22 3.12
C PHE A 129 2.19 -12.89 2.36
N GLU A 130 2.85 -11.86 2.89
CA GLU A 130 2.95 -10.57 2.18
C GLU A 130 3.60 -10.75 0.80
N LYS A 131 4.66 -11.57 0.69
CA LYS A 131 5.30 -11.85 -0.60
C LYS A 131 4.37 -12.61 -1.55
N PHE A 132 3.66 -13.62 -1.05
CA PHE A 132 2.67 -14.38 -1.83
C PHE A 132 1.53 -13.47 -2.32
N HIS A 133 1.05 -12.60 -1.45
CA HIS A 133 -0.09 -11.72 -1.70
C HIS A 133 0.21 -10.64 -2.75
N LEU A 134 1.46 -10.45 -3.18
CA LEU A 134 1.85 -9.59 -4.30
C LEU A 134 1.70 -10.25 -5.69
N GLY A 135 1.53 -11.58 -5.76
CA GLY A 135 1.73 -12.34 -7.00
C GLY A 135 0.48 -12.93 -7.64
N TRP A 136 -0.71 -12.62 -7.13
CA TRP A 136 -1.98 -13.22 -7.58
C TRP A 136 -3.05 -12.16 -7.86
N GLU A 137 -4.13 -12.54 -8.55
CA GLU A 137 -5.18 -11.62 -8.99
C GLU A 137 -5.97 -10.97 -7.83
N LEU A 138 -6.07 -11.66 -6.69
CA LEU A 138 -6.71 -11.14 -5.47
C LEU A 138 -5.73 -10.34 -4.58
N THR A 139 -4.70 -9.75 -5.18
CA THR A 139 -3.69 -8.97 -4.47
C THR A 139 -4.31 -7.72 -3.83
N TRP A 140 -3.98 -7.49 -2.56
CA TRP A 140 -4.32 -6.29 -1.81
C TRP A 140 -3.05 -5.72 -1.15
N PRO A 141 -2.06 -5.27 -1.96
CA PRO A 141 -0.71 -4.98 -1.50
C PRO A 141 -0.62 -3.72 -0.63
N TRP A 142 -1.72 -2.98 -0.52
CA TRP A 142 -1.84 -1.74 0.22
C TRP A 142 -1.39 -1.91 1.66
N LEU A 143 -1.88 -2.96 2.33
CA LEU A 143 -1.71 -3.16 3.77
C LEU A 143 -0.45 -3.95 4.17
N ASN A 144 0.52 -4.12 3.28
CA ASN A 144 1.82 -4.68 3.65
C ASN A 144 2.51 -3.74 4.66
N LEU A 145 2.89 -4.26 5.83
CA LEU A 145 3.26 -3.43 6.99
C LEU A 145 4.34 -2.38 6.69
N GLY A 146 5.31 -2.70 5.85
CA GLY A 146 6.39 -1.80 5.46
C GLY A 146 5.94 -0.52 4.76
N ASN A 147 4.76 -0.51 4.13
CA ASN A 147 4.22 0.66 3.43
C ASN A 147 3.78 1.78 4.38
N VAL A 148 3.60 1.49 5.67
CA VAL A 148 3.09 2.46 6.67
C VAL A 148 3.93 3.74 6.79
N PHE A 149 5.20 3.70 6.37
CA PHE A 149 6.11 4.84 6.39
C PHE A 149 6.26 5.56 5.04
N SER A 150 5.35 5.33 4.08
CA SER A 150 5.40 5.93 2.73
C SER A 150 5.51 7.46 2.74
N ASP A 151 4.87 8.12 3.71
CA ASP A 151 4.88 9.58 3.87
C ASP A 151 6.12 10.09 4.63
N TYR A 152 6.98 9.18 5.11
CA TYR A 152 8.16 9.48 5.93
C TYR A 152 9.47 8.96 5.30
N PRO A 153 9.74 9.20 3.99
CA PRO A 153 10.92 8.63 3.31
C PRO A 153 12.24 8.98 3.99
N LYS A 154 12.35 10.17 4.61
CA LYS A 154 13.52 10.60 5.38
C LYS A 154 13.90 9.66 6.52
N LEU A 155 12.92 8.99 7.14
CA LEU A 155 13.14 8.07 8.26
C LEU A 155 13.42 6.63 7.82
N ILE A 156 13.15 6.31 6.56
CA ILE A 156 13.24 4.94 6.03
C ILE A 156 14.16 4.81 4.81
N GLN A 157 15.09 5.74 4.56
CA GLN A 157 16.05 5.60 3.45
C GLN A 157 16.92 4.36 3.44
N TRP A 158 16.99 3.56 4.50
CA TRP A 158 17.56 2.21 4.39
C TRP A 158 16.70 1.23 3.56
N TYR A 159 15.43 1.56 3.29
CA TYR A 159 14.54 0.80 2.40
C TYR A 159 15.05 0.77 0.95
N ASP A 160 15.95 1.66 0.55
CA ASP A 160 16.62 1.60 -0.76
C ASP A 160 17.36 0.27 -1.00
N THR A 161 17.72 -0.44 0.07
CA THR A 161 18.50 -1.69 0.03
C THR A 161 17.60 -2.92 0.16
N LEU A 162 16.58 -2.88 1.03
CA LEU A 162 15.75 -4.05 1.37
C LEU A 162 14.28 -3.93 0.93
N GLY A 163 13.90 -2.78 0.38
CA GLY A 163 12.53 -2.44 0.00
C GLY A 163 11.56 -2.36 1.17
N ALA A 164 10.29 -2.12 0.85
CA ALA A 164 9.20 -2.12 1.83
C ALA A 164 9.08 -3.46 2.57
N THR A 165 9.43 -4.58 1.93
CA THR A 165 9.46 -5.91 2.57
C THR A 165 10.42 -5.95 3.76
N GLY A 166 11.59 -5.29 3.69
CA GLY A 166 12.48 -5.12 4.84
C GLY A 166 11.79 -4.35 5.97
N GLY A 167 11.00 -3.33 5.64
CA GLY A 167 10.15 -2.59 6.56
C GLY A 167 9.16 -3.46 7.33
N SER A 168 8.46 -4.36 6.64
CA SER A 168 7.54 -5.30 7.28
C SER A 168 8.27 -6.20 8.28
N PHE A 169 9.43 -6.74 7.91
CA PHE A 169 10.26 -7.54 8.81
C PHE A 169 10.67 -6.77 10.06
N TRP A 170 11.11 -5.52 9.89
CA TRP A 170 11.49 -4.63 10.97
C TRP A 170 10.34 -4.39 11.96
N ILE A 171 9.14 -4.07 11.46
CA ILE A 171 7.94 -3.85 12.27
C ILE A 171 7.53 -5.12 13.03
N LEU A 172 7.52 -6.28 12.36
CA LEU A 172 7.18 -7.56 12.98
C LEU A 172 8.17 -7.93 14.10
N LEU A 173 9.47 -7.80 13.83
CA LEU A 173 10.53 -8.07 14.80
C LEU A 173 10.37 -7.19 16.05
N ILE A 174 10.10 -5.90 15.87
CA ILE A 174 9.90 -4.97 16.98
C ILE A 174 8.66 -5.34 17.81
N ASN A 175 7.53 -5.64 17.16
CA ASN A 175 6.32 -6.07 17.86
C ASN A 175 6.56 -7.33 18.70
N VAL A 176 7.27 -8.32 18.14
CA VAL A 176 7.64 -9.56 18.85
C VAL A 176 8.53 -9.27 20.07
N LEU A 177 9.55 -8.41 19.92
CA LEU A 177 10.45 -8.06 21.02
C LEU A 177 9.75 -7.24 22.11
N ILE A 178 8.82 -6.36 21.74
CA ILE A 178 8.01 -5.62 22.72
C ILE A 178 7.07 -6.58 23.45
N PHE A 179 6.40 -7.49 22.75
CA PHE A 179 5.60 -8.55 23.39
C PHE A 179 6.44 -9.34 24.40
N TYR A 180 7.66 -9.74 24.02
CA TYR A 180 8.58 -10.43 24.94
C TYR A 180 8.95 -9.58 26.16
N THR A 181 9.18 -8.27 25.98
CA THR A 181 9.43 -7.30 27.06
C THR A 181 8.26 -7.27 28.06
N VAL A 182 7.03 -7.18 27.57
CA VAL A 182 5.82 -7.18 28.40
C VAL A 182 5.71 -8.48 29.19
N ARG A 183 6.05 -9.63 28.58
CA ARG A 183 6.05 -10.93 29.26
C ARG A 183 7.13 -11.05 30.35
N ILE A 184 8.33 -10.50 30.14
CA ILE A 184 9.35 -10.42 31.20
C ILE A 184 8.84 -9.61 32.39
N TRP A 185 8.15 -8.49 32.10
CA TRP A 185 7.58 -7.64 33.14
C TRP A 185 6.51 -8.37 33.96
N GLU A 186 5.57 -9.07 33.30
CA GLU A 186 4.53 -9.87 33.98
C GLU A 186 5.09 -11.04 34.81
N ALA A 187 6.16 -11.69 34.35
CA ALA A 187 6.69 -12.92 34.97
C ALA A 187 7.55 -12.70 36.24
N GLY A 188 7.77 -11.45 36.67
CA GLY A 188 8.53 -11.16 37.89
C GLY A 188 9.39 -9.91 37.87
N ARG A 189 9.23 -9.02 36.88
CA ARG A 189 9.85 -7.68 36.83
C ARG A 189 11.38 -7.68 37.02
N LYS A 190 12.08 -8.67 36.45
CA LYS A 190 13.56 -8.73 36.52
C LYS A 190 14.16 -7.50 35.84
N ARG A 191 14.54 -6.49 36.64
CA ARG A 191 14.96 -5.16 36.18
C ARG A 191 16.06 -5.21 35.12
N LYS A 192 17.06 -6.08 35.28
CA LYS A 192 18.18 -6.21 34.35
C LYS A 192 17.74 -6.66 32.95
N GLU A 193 16.93 -7.71 32.85
CA GLU A 193 16.44 -8.22 31.56
C GLU A 193 15.46 -7.24 30.90
N LEU A 194 14.64 -6.55 31.70
CA LEU A 194 13.74 -5.52 31.19
C LEU A 194 14.52 -4.38 30.54
N ILE A 195 15.51 -3.81 31.24
CA ILE A 195 16.35 -2.73 30.71
C ILE A 195 17.07 -3.19 29.45
N LYS A 196 17.67 -4.39 29.47
CA LYS A 196 18.37 -4.96 28.31
C LYS A 196 17.45 -5.04 27.09
N ASN A 197 16.26 -5.64 27.23
CA ASN A 197 15.38 -5.83 26.09
C ASN A 197 14.77 -4.51 25.59
N THR A 198 14.41 -3.59 26.49
CA THR A 198 13.97 -2.24 26.13
C THR A 198 15.05 -1.47 25.38
N SER A 199 16.31 -1.54 25.81
CA SER A 199 17.43 -0.92 25.11
C SER A 199 17.63 -1.52 23.71
N ILE A 200 17.50 -2.83 23.55
CA ILE A 200 17.58 -3.50 22.24
C ILE A 200 16.45 -3.02 21.32
N VAL A 201 15.20 -2.98 21.80
CA VAL A 201 14.06 -2.48 21.02
C VAL A 201 14.27 -1.03 20.60
N ALA A 202 14.66 -0.16 21.54
CA ALA A 202 14.93 1.24 21.25
C ALA A 202 16.04 1.40 20.21
N ALA A 203 17.13 0.66 20.34
CA ALA A 203 18.22 0.66 19.38
C ALA A 203 17.76 0.20 17.99
N LEU A 204 16.97 -0.88 17.90
CA LEU A 204 16.45 -1.39 16.62
C LEU A 204 15.46 -0.44 15.94
N ILE A 205 14.77 0.44 16.68
CA ILE A 205 13.93 1.49 16.09
C ILE A 205 14.79 2.68 15.67
N ILE A 206 15.61 3.20 16.59
CA ILE A 206 16.28 4.50 16.46
C ILE A 206 17.46 4.42 15.49
N ILE A 207 18.27 3.36 15.54
CA ILE A 207 19.50 3.27 14.72
C ILE A 207 19.17 3.29 13.21
N PRO A 208 18.25 2.46 12.68
CA PRO A 208 17.90 2.51 11.25
C PRO A 208 17.33 3.87 10.83
N MET A 209 16.55 4.53 11.69
CA MET A 209 16.03 5.87 11.41
C MET A 209 17.13 6.92 11.35
N ILE A 210 18.11 6.88 12.27
CA ILE A 210 19.27 7.78 12.22
C ILE A 210 20.09 7.53 10.95
N ILE A 211 20.35 6.27 10.61
CA ILE A 211 21.05 5.90 9.36
C ILE A 211 20.29 6.48 8.15
N SER A 212 18.96 6.35 8.10
CA SER A 212 18.14 6.93 7.04
C SER A 212 18.29 8.44 6.93
N VAL A 213 18.21 9.16 8.04
CA VAL A 213 18.33 10.63 8.06
C VAL A 213 19.72 11.08 7.60
N VAL A 214 20.77 10.38 8.05
CA VAL A 214 22.14 10.63 7.61
C VAL A 214 22.28 10.36 6.10
N LYS A 215 21.75 9.25 5.60
CA LYS A 215 21.77 8.93 4.16
C LYS A 215 21.00 9.98 3.34
N TYR A 216 19.82 10.38 3.82
CA TYR A 216 18.96 11.36 3.15
C TYR A 216 19.66 12.72 3.02
N ASN A 217 20.28 13.21 4.12
CA ASN A 217 20.92 14.52 4.14
C ASN A 217 22.28 14.54 3.43
N ASN A 218 22.93 13.40 3.27
CA ASN A 218 24.20 13.26 2.55
C ASN A 218 24.01 12.78 1.11
N PHE A 219 22.78 12.72 0.61
CA PHE A 219 22.53 12.35 -0.77
C PHE A 219 22.99 13.47 -1.70
N ASP A 220 24.05 13.20 -2.46
CA ASP A 220 24.55 14.09 -3.50
C ASP A 220 23.68 13.91 -4.75
N GLU A 221 22.73 14.80 -4.94
CA GLU A 221 22.06 14.98 -6.21
C GLU A 221 23.16 15.36 -7.21
N LYS A 222 23.60 14.40 -8.04
CA LYS A 222 24.52 14.66 -9.15
C LYS A 222 23.71 14.95 -10.41
N PRO A 223 23.13 16.16 -10.59
CA PRO A 223 22.35 16.45 -11.77
C PRO A 223 23.28 16.39 -12.99
N ILE A 224 22.95 15.51 -13.93
CA ILE A 224 23.57 15.48 -15.26
C ILE A 224 23.03 16.61 -16.17
N GLY A 225 22.00 17.33 -15.71
CA GLY A 225 21.35 18.44 -16.40
C GLY A 225 20.05 18.83 -15.71
N SER A 226 19.39 19.85 -16.25
CA SER A 226 18.06 20.31 -15.84
C SER A 226 17.10 20.26 -17.02
N VAL A 227 15.87 19.82 -16.80
CA VAL A 227 14.80 19.82 -17.81
C VAL A 227 13.60 20.59 -17.28
N ASN A 228 12.92 21.31 -18.16
CA ASN A 228 11.68 22.00 -17.84
C ASN A 228 10.50 21.06 -18.09
N VAL A 229 9.78 20.71 -17.03
CA VAL A 229 8.63 19.80 -17.10
C VAL A 229 7.35 20.57 -16.79
N LEU A 230 6.36 20.44 -17.67
CA LEU A 230 5.00 20.90 -17.43
C LEU A 230 4.09 19.69 -17.19
N MET A 231 3.67 19.50 -15.93
CA MET A 231 2.69 18.48 -15.55
C MET A 231 1.28 19.04 -15.76
N LEU A 232 0.54 18.40 -16.66
CA LEU A 232 -0.81 18.76 -17.05
C LEU A 232 -1.80 17.93 -16.24
N GLN A 233 -2.80 18.58 -15.65
CA GLN A 233 -3.90 17.91 -14.97
C GLN A 233 -5.22 18.54 -15.46
N PRO A 234 -5.93 17.88 -16.40
CA PRO A 234 -7.23 18.36 -16.82
C PRO A 234 -8.23 18.22 -15.67
N ASP A 235 -9.04 19.26 -15.45
CA ASP A 235 -10.11 19.26 -14.46
C ASP A 235 -11.35 18.56 -15.05
N LEU A 236 -11.27 17.23 -15.13
CA LEU A 236 -12.32 16.38 -15.68
C LEU A 236 -12.91 15.50 -14.58
N ASP A 237 -14.23 15.56 -14.40
CA ASP A 237 -14.92 14.62 -13.52
C ASP A 237 -14.84 13.19 -14.08
N PRO A 238 -14.24 12.22 -13.35
CA PRO A 238 -14.01 10.87 -13.86
C PRO A 238 -15.30 10.05 -14.05
N TYR A 239 -16.42 10.47 -13.45
CA TYR A 239 -17.72 9.79 -13.50
C TYR A 239 -18.68 10.45 -14.49
N ALA A 240 -18.75 11.79 -14.49
CA ALA A 240 -19.73 12.52 -15.29
C ALA A 240 -19.21 12.93 -16.67
N GLU A 241 -17.91 13.24 -16.79
CA GLU A 241 -17.37 13.96 -17.95
C GLU A 241 -16.37 13.13 -18.77
N LYS A 242 -15.41 12.47 -18.09
CA LYS A 242 -14.25 11.83 -18.75
C LYS A 242 -14.61 10.87 -19.88
N TYR A 243 -15.71 10.13 -19.76
CA TYR A 243 -16.13 9.12 -20.75
C TYR A 243 -17.37 9.51 -21.56
N THR A 244 -17.95 10.69 -21.32
CA THR A 244 -19.14 11.19 -22.02
C THR A 244 -18.78 12.31 -23.01
N GLN A 245 -17.76 13.11 -22.67
CA GLN A 245 -17.27 14.21 -23.48
C GLN A 245 -16.52 13.72 -24.72
N ASP A 246 -16.58 14.53 -25.79
CA ASP A 246 -15.83 14.25 -27.00
C ASP A 246 -14.31 14.36 -26.75
N SER A 247 -13.56 13.41 -27.30
CA SER A 247 -12.13 13.30 -27.03
C SER A 247 -11.30 14.40 -27.70
N LEU A 248 -11.78 15.00 -28.79
CA LEU A 248 -11.12 16.17 -29.37
C LEU A 248 -11.33 17.39 -28.47
N THR A 249 -12.47 17.51 -27.78
CA THR A 249 -12.67 18.57 -26.79
C THR A 249 -11.71 18.41 -25.61
N ILE A 250 -11.64 17.20 -25.04
CA ILE A 250 -10.69 16.89 -23.95
C ILE A 250 -9.24 17.18 -24.37
N GLU A 251 -8.86 16.76 -25.58
CA GLU A 251 -7.54 17.06 -26.14
C GLU A 251 -7.31 18.57 -26.26
N ASN A 252 -8.25 19.30 -26.84
CA ASN A 252 -8.11 20.75 -27.04
C ASN A 252 -7.98 21.48 -25.71
N ASP A 253 -8.71 21.07 -24.68
CA ASP A 253 -8.60 21.63 -23.34
C ASP A 253 -7.21 21.34 -22.74
N LEU A 254 -6.69 20.14 -22.93
CA LEU A 254 -5.36 19.72 -22.49
C LEU A 254 -4.24 20.51 -23.22
N LEU A 255 -4.33 20.64 -24.54
CA LEU A 255 -3.37 21.41 -25.34
C LEU A 255 -3.45 22.92 -25.03
N SER A 256 -4.65 23.45 -24.80
CA SER A 256 -4.84 24.84 -24.38
C SER A 256 -4.30 25.08 -22.97
N LEU A 257 -4.41 24.10 -22.08
CA LEU A 257 -3.79 24.14 -20.76
C LEU A 257 -2.26 24.15 -20.87
N ALA A 258 -1.70 23.33 -21.76
CA ALA A 258 -0.27 23.32 -22.04
C ALA A 258 0.20 24.68 -22.57
N GLU A 259 -0.41 25.17 -23.64
CA GLU A 259 -0.03 26.43 -24.30
C GLU A 259 -0.08 27.62 -23.35
N ARG A 260 -1.16 27.75 -22.55
CA ARG A 260 -1.32 28.86 -21.58
C ARG A 260 -0.24 28.86 -20.49
N ASN A 261 0.36 27.70 -20.20
CA ASN A 261 1.34 27.54 -19.13
C ASN A 261 2.78 27.35 -19.63
N SER A 262 2.99 27.30 -20.94
CA SER A 262 4.32 27.29 -21.58
C SER A 262 4.98 28.68 -21.55
N LYS A 263 5.27 29.18 -20.35
CA LYS A 263 5.92 30.50 -20.14
C LYS A 263 7.40 30.53 -20.55
N THR A 264 8.04 29.36 -20.53
CA THR A 264 9.43 29.13 -20.96
C THR A 264 9.47 27.93 -21.89
N LYS A 265 10.63 27.65 -22.50
CA LYS A 265 10.81 26.40 -23.24
C LYS A 265 10.55 25.22 -22.30
N ILE A 266 9.61 24.35 -22.65
CA ILE A 266 9.30 23.12 -21.94
C ILE A 266 9.98 21.97 -22.69
N ASP A 267 10.67 21.08 -21.97
CA ASP A 267 11.28 19.88 -22.56
C ASP A 267 10.31 18.69 -22.48
N TYR A 268 9.48 18.60 -21.44
CA TYR A 268 8.47 17.54 -21.27
C TYR A 268 7.11 18.10 -20.88
N TYR A 269 6.10 17.81 -21.68
CA TYR A 269 4.69 17.91 -21.32
C TYR A 269 4.24 16.53 -20.83
N ILE A 270 3.77 16.43 -19.58
CA ILE A 270 3.34 15.16 -18.98
C ILE A 270 1.86 15.26 -18.61
N ALA A 271 1.03 14.42 -19.21
CA ALA A 271 -0.39 14.30 -18.92
C ALA A 271 -0.72 12.94 -18.26
N PRO A 272 -1.84 12.82 -17.51
CA PRO A 272 -2.13 11.65 -16.70
C PRO A 272 -2.56 10.44 -17.53
N GLU A 273 -2.80 9.33 -16.83
CA GLU A 273 -3.35 8.10 -17.40
C GLU A 273 -4.68 8.35 -18.12
N THR A 274 -4.77 7.85 -19.35
CA THR A 274 -5.96 7.97 -20.20
C THR A 274 -6.45 9.43 -20.30
N ALA A 275 -5.51 10.38 -20.44
CA ALA A 275 -5.85 11.79 -20.70
C ALA A 275 -6.46 11.97 -22.10
N LEU A 276 -6.27 10.99 -22.99
CA LEU A 276 -6.89 10.94 -24.32
C LEU A 276 -7.74 9.67 -24.44
N PRO A 277 -8.98 9.68 -23.89
CA PRO A 277 -9.81 8.48 -23.78
C PRO A 277 -10.36 7.97 -25.12
N GLY A 278 -10.51 8.83 -26.14
CA GLY A 278 -11.08 8.47 -27.45
C GLY A 278 -12.57 8.08 -27.38
N ARG A 279 -13.42 8.56 -28.32
CA ARG A 279 -14.70 7.89 -28.58
C ARG A 279 -14.41 6.55 -29.25
N GLY A 280 -14.34 5.49 -28.46
CA GLY A 280 -14.08 4.13 -28.94
C GLY A 280 -12.60 3.72 -29.03
N SER A 281 -11.69 4.46 -28.39
CA SER A 281 -10.22 4.24 -28.35
C SER A 281 -9.49 4.39 -29.70
N ILE A 282 -8.16 4.59 -29.65
CA ILE A 282 -7.30 4.83 -30.82
C ILE A 282 -6.87 3.49 -31.42
N SER A 283 -7.03 3.31 -32.74
CA SER A 283 -6.61 2.08 -33.40
C SER A 283 -5.09 1.97 -33.51
N GLU A 284 -4.53 0.90 -32.97
CA GLU A 284 -3.07 0.66 -32.96
C GLU A 284 -2.50 0.38 -34.35
N THR A 285 -3.32 -0.08 -35.29
CA THR A 285 -2.90 -0.34 -36.68
C THR A 285 -2.94 0.90 -37.56
N ALA A 286 -3.43 2.03 -37.03
CA ALA A 286 -3.67 3.24 -37.80
C ALA A 286 -3.42 4.53 -37.01
N PHE A 287 -2.38 4.56 -36.15
CA PHE A 287 -2.04 5.77 -35.37
C PHE A 287 -1.86 7.03 -36.23
N GLU A 288 -1.25 6.90 -37.41
CA GLU A 288 -1.04 8.02 -38.34
C GLU A 288 -2.35 8.64 -38.88
N LYS A 289 -3.47 7.91 -38.77
CA LYS A 289 -4.79 8.40 -39.17
C LYS A 289 -5.55 9.06 -38.01
N SER A 290 -5.01 9.01 -36.79
CA SER A 290 -5.66 9.59 -35.62
C SER A 290 -5.57 11.11 -35.65
N VAL A 291 -6.73 11.78 -35.70
CA VAL A 291 -6.81 13.25 -35.62
C VAL A 291 -6.19 13.76 -34.33
N ILE A 292 -6.44 13.06 -33.21
CA ILE A 292 -5.87 13.37 -31.90
C ILE A 292 -4.33 13.34 -31.97
N LEU A 293 -3.75 12.22 -32.41
CA LEU A 293 -2.29 12.14 -32.46
C LEU A 293 -1.68 13.15 -33.44
N ASN A 294 -2.38 13.49 -34.51
CA ASN A 294 -1.94 14.50 -35.47
C ASN A 294 -2.02 15.93 -34.89
N ASN A 295 -3.03 16.25 -34.09
CA ASN A 295 -3.12 17.53 -33.37
C ASN A 295 -1.97 17.68 -32.38
N LEU A 296 -1.68 16.64 -31.59
CA LEU A 296 -0.52 16.59 -30.71
C LEU A 296 0.81 16.76 -31.44
N LYS A 297 0.99 16.08 -32.59
CA LYS A 297 2.17 16.27 -33.44
C LYS A 297 2.26 17.72 -33.95
N GLY A 298 1.13 18.33 -34.31
CA GLY A 298 1.04 19.73 -34.71
C GLY A 298 1.42 20.69 -33.57
N PHE A 299 0.97 20.41 -32.34
CA PHE A 299 1.40 21.14 -31.14
C PHE A 299 2.91 21.02 -30.94
N LEU A 300 3.48 19.81 -30.97
CA LEU A 300 4.92 19.60 -30.81
C LEU A 300 5.75 20.24 -31.93
N ALA A 301 5.23 20.38 -33.14
CA ALA A 301 5.92 21.08 -34.22
C ALA A 301 6.11 22.58 -33.91
N GLN A 302 5.24 23.17 -33.08
CA GLN A 302 5.35 24.55 -32.59
C GLN A 302 6.28 24.66 -31.37
N HIS A 303 6.57 23.53 -30.70
CA HIS A 303 7.42 23.43 -29.51
C HIS A 303 8.65 22.53 -29.80
N PRO A 304 9.61 23.00 -30.63
CA PRO A 304 10.72 22.17 -31.10
C PRO A 304 11.64 21.72 -29.95
N GLY A 305 11.90 20.41 -29.91
CA GLY A 305 12.72 19.78 -28.87
C GLY A 305 11.95 19.34 -27.62
N SER A 306 10.63 19.60 -27.57
CA SER A 306 9.76 19.10 -26.50
C SER A 306 9.27 17.67 -26.79
N VAL A 307 8.93 16.95 -25.72
CA VAL A 307 8.28 15.63 -25.75
C VAL A 307 6.93 15.74 -25.06
N PHE A 308 5.90 15.10 -25.61
CA PHE A 308 4.59 14.96 -24.96
C PHE A 308 4.39 13.52 -24.50
N ALA A 309 4.33 13.29 -23.18
CA ALA A 309 4.09 11.99 -22.57
C ALA A 309 2.67 11.96 -21.98
N THR A 310 1.84 11.01 -22.42
CA THR A 310 0.42 10.93 -22.02
C THR A 310 -0.10 9.51 -22.10
N GLY A 311 -1.17 9.21 -21.37
CA GLY A 311 -1.92 7.96 -21.50
C GLY A 311 -3.03 8.05 -22.57
N ILE A 312 -3.14 7.02 -23.40
CA ILE A 312 -4.21 6.86 -24.40
C ILE A 312 -5.03 5.60 -24.11
N SER A 313 -6.30 5.59 -24.52
CA SER A 313 -7.01 4.33 -24.72
C SER A 313 -6.77 3.87 -26.17
N SER A 314 -6.28 2.65 -26.38
CA SER A 314 -6.07 2.07 -27.71
C SER A 314 -6.69 0.69 -27.85
N HIS A 315 -6.90 0.25 -29.09
CA HIS A 315 -7.38 -1.08 -29.40
C HIS A 315 -6.70 -1.68 -30.64
N ARG A 316 -6.71 -3.01 -30.67
CA ARG A 316 -6.38 -3.80 -31.84
C ARG A 316 -7.37 -4.95 -31.97
N PHE A 317 -7.95 -5.10 -33.15
CA PHE A 317 -8.81 -6.24 -33.46
C PHE A 317 -7.97 -7.44 -33.89
N PHE A 318 -8.25 -8.61 -33.31
CA PHE A 318 -7.68 -9.89 -33.70
C PHE A 318 -8.77 -10.71 -34.40
N THR A 319 -8.57 -11.02 -35.67
CA THR A 319 -9.53 -11.79 -36.49
C THR A 319 -9.19 -13.27 -36.60
N ASN A 320 -8.01 -13.68 -36.11
CA ASN A 320 -7.53 -15.05 -36.13
C ASN A 320 -7.12 -15.47 -34.71
N GLU A 321 -7.65 -16.60 -34.23
CA GLU A 321 -7.39 -17.16 -32.91
C GLU A 321 -5.89 -17.43 -32.67
N ASN A 322 -5.12 -17.75 -33.72
CA ASN A 322 -3.67 -17.98 -33.61
C ASN A 322 -2.86 -16.71 -33.29
N ASN A 323 -3.45 -15.53 -33.44
CA ASN A 323 -2.80 -14.24 -33.20
C ASN A 323 -3.23 -13.59 -31.88
N LEU A 324 -4.02 -14.29 -31.06
CA LEU A 324 -4.43 -13.76 -29.76
C LEU A 324 -3.20 -13.56 -28.85
N PRO A 325 -3.16 -12.46 -28.08
CA PRO A 325 -2.19 -12.30 -27.01
C PRO A 325 -2.27 -13.49 -26.05
N LYS A 326 -1.12 -13.92 -25.48
CA LYS A 326 -1.09 -15.00 -24.48
C LYS A 326 -1.90 -14.68 -23.21
N GLU A 327 -2.20 -13.41 -23.01
CA GLU A 327 -2.87 -12.83 -21.85
C GLU A 327 -4.37 -12.54 -22.12
N ALA A 328 -4.84 -12.76 -23.35
CA ALA A 328 -6.20 -12.46 -23.79
C ALA A 328 -7.20 -13.60 -23.54
#